data_AF-A0A7W1PUF1-F1
#
_entry.id   AF-A0A7W1PUF1-F1
#
_cell.length_a   1.000
_cell.length_b   1.000
_cell.length_c   1.000
_cell.angle_alpha   90.00
_cell.angle_beta   90.00
_cell.angle_gamma   90.00
#
_symmetry.space_group_name_H-M   'P 1'
#
loop_
_entity.id
_entity.type
_entity.pdbx_description
1 polymer ?
#
loop_
_entity_poly.entity_id
_entity_poly.type
_entity_poly.pdbx_seq_one_letter_code
_entity_poly.pdbx_strand_id
1 'polypeptide(L)'
;MITEYYKILGVSPQASLQEIKTAYRAKAKKLHPDVNPSANAHQQFVLLNKAYAYICDVKSGKIKPYAQPHKPNPHQNTQTHTYRAEHSSQQQWQNSERAKAYAKAKYAKEKREAEASAQFDKYLGIGFIIWVAYTAIKLIFYPLSSSNVFGIFLLIFIAYRYRNKLKKIAAASGFTNINSIWEIAVKTINTPFFSMAFSLLFSIVTFFTIALNTLIPLHITIIIYVSAFLLPMAFAELTGKSKNNILRSFIFPLSLNLLFLINYNFSSNPAIEQYDFYFDTEKAASYGQEYHRETSFIYLEGNAYDNFIGIRLFSDFNQMAGKQKVALQLEDGLFGIKVLKEFDFFNPDDLNYF
;
A
#
# COMPACT_ATOMS: atom_id res chain seq x y z
N MET A 1 -26.46 47.24 33.68
CA MET A 1 -25.18 46.77 33.10
C MET A 1 -24.68 45.45 33.71
N ILE A 2 -23.97 45.39 34.84
CA ILE A 2 -23.38 44.11 35.30
C ILE A 2 -24.43 43.07 35.75
N THR A 3 -25.48 43.51 36.43
CA THR A 3 -26.57 42.66 36.93
C THR A 3 -27.36 42.01 35.80
N GLU A 4 -27.38 42.62 34.60
CA GLU A 4 -28.07 42.05 33.43
C GLU A 4 -27.27 40.88 32.84
N TYR A 5 -25.94 40.89 32.89
CA TYR A 5 -25.14 39.75 32.44
C TYR A 5 -25.31 38.53 33.35
N TYR A 6 -25.49 38.73 34.66
CA TYR A 6 -25.82 37.66 35.59
C TYR A 6 -27.21 37.07 35.29
N LYS A 7 -28.18 37.93 34.95
CA LYS A 7 -29.52 37.50 34.47
C LYS A 7 -29.44 36.73 33.14
N ILE A 8 -28.59 37.17 32.20
CA ILE A 8 -28.38 36.48 30.91
C ILE A 8 -27.80 35.08 31.11
N LEU A 9 -26.93 34.85 32.10
CA LEU A 9 -26.44 33.52 32.45
C LEU A 9 -27.43 32.72 33.32
N GLY A 10 -28.38 33.40 33.97
CA GLY A 10 -29.36 32.78 34.87
C GLY A 10 -28.75 32.39 36.22
N VAL A 11 -27.73 33.13 36.67
CA VAL A 11 -27.00 32.84 37.93
C VAL A 11 -27.04 34.06 38.85
N SER A 12 -26.94 33.81 40.15
CA SER A 12 -26.89 34.86 41.16
C SER A 12 -25.63 35.75 40.99
N PRO A 13 -25.69 37.07 41.27
CA PRO A 13 -24.50 37.93 41.32
C PRO A 13 -23.42 37.43 42.30
N GLN A 14 -23.83 36.67 43.32
CA GLN A 14 -22.94 36.04 44.30
C GLN A 14 -22.37 34.69 43.83
N ALA A 15 -22.79 34.17 42.67
CA ALA A 15 -22.39 32.85 42.18
C ALA A 15 -20.85 32.70 42.07
N SER A 16 -20.39 31.47 42.34
CA SER A 16 -18.98 31.10 42.20
C SER A 16 -18.57 30.98 40.73
N LEU A 17 -17.28 31.06 40.43
CA LEU A 17 -16.76 30.90 39.06
C LEU A 17 -17.12 29.52 38.47
N GLN A 18 -17.23 28.50 39.32
CA GLN A 18 -17.61 27.14 38.94
C GLN A 18 -19.10 27.06 38.55
N GLU A 19 -19.98 27.73 39.30
CA GLU A 19 -21.40 27.84 38.98
C GLU A 19 -21.63 28.63 37.68
N ILE A 20 -20.90 29.73 37.49
CA ILE A 20 -20.94 30.54 36.26
C ILE A 20 -20.53 29.71 35.03
N LYS A 21 -19.44 28.93 35.13
CA LYS A 21 -18.98 28.03 34.06
C LYS A 21 -20.00 26.93 33.74
N THR A 22 -20.63 26.39 34.77
CA THR A 22 -21.61 25.31 34.63
C THR A 22 -22.88 25.81 33.95
N ALA A 23 -23.40 26.94 34.40
CA ALA A 23 -24.57 27.58 33.79
C ALA A 23 -24.31 28.01 32.34
N TYR A 24 -23.12 28.55 32.04
CA TYR A 24 -22.71 28.88 30.68
C TYR A 24 -22.74 27.65 29.77
N ARG A 25 -22.12 26.53 30.17
CA ARG A 25 -22.09 25.30 29.36
C ARG A 25 -23.50 24.76 29.10
N ALA A 26 -24.35 24.75 30.12
CA ALA A 26 -25.73 24.29 29.99
C ALA A 26 -26.55 25.16 29.04
N LYS A 27 -26.35 26.48 29.06
CA LYS A 27 -27.07 27.43 28.20
C LYS A 27 -26.50 27.50 26.78
N ALA A 28 -25.18 27.36 26.62
CA ALA A 28 -24.50 27.30 25.33
C ALA A 28 -24.96 26.09 24.50
N LYS A 29 -25.13 24.92 25.12
CA LYS A 29 -25.66 23.72 24.44
C LYS A 29 -27.10 23.92 23.92
N LYS A 30 -27.91 24.72 24.61
CA LYS A 30 -29.30 25.02 24.23
C LYS A 30 -29.44 26.13 23.18
N LEU A 31 -28.47 27.06 23.14
CA LEU A 31 -28.49 28.22 22.26
C LEU A 31 -27.53 28.11 21.06
N HIS A 32 -26.84 26.97 20.89
CA HIS A 32 -25.93 26.78 19.77
C HIS A 32 -26.71 26.81 18.44
N PRO A 33 -26.25 27.56 17.42
CA PRO A 33 -26.96 27.74 16.17
C PRO A 33 -27.25 26.41 15.43
N ASP A 34 -26.40 25.40 15.60
CA ASP A 34 -26.59 24.07 14.98
C ASP A 34 -27.72 23.23 15.61
N VAL A 35 -28.14 23.54 16.84
CA VAL A 35 -29.20 22.79 17.56
C VAL A 35 -30.45 23.63 17.87
N ASN A 36 -30.36 24.95 17.77
CA ASN A 36 -31.50 25.85 17.96
C ASN A 36 -31.91 26.51 16.62
N PRO A 37 -33.05 26.11 16.03
CA PRO A 37 -33.50 26.60 14.72
C PRO A 37 -34.12 28.01 14.76
N SER A 38 -34.09 28.71 15.90
CA SER A 38 -34.61 30.07 15.99
C SER A 38 -33.77 31.08 15.22
N ALA A 39 -34.42 31.99 14.49
CA ALA A 39 -33.77 33.09 13.77
C ALA A 39 -32.89 33.99 14.68
N ASN A 40 -33.16 34.01 15.98
CA ASN A 40 -32.42 34.80 16.96
C ASN A 40 -31.32 34.01 17.71
N ALA A 41 -31.11 32.72 17.41
CA ALA A 41 -30.17 31.87 18.12
C ALA A 41 -28.74 32.42 18.08
N HIS A 42 -28.29 32.92 16.92
CA HIS A 42 -26.97 33.51 16.77
C HIS A 42 -26.77 34.75 17.66
N GLN A 43 -27.75 35.67 17.68
CA GLN A 43 -27.69 36.88 18.50
C GLN A 43 -27.69 36.55 20.00
N GLN A 44 -28.52 35.60 20.42
CA GLN A 44 -28.58 35.15 21.81
C GLN A 44 -27.29 34.44 22.25
N PHE A 45 -26.69 33.66 21.36
CA PHE A 45 -25.41 33.00 21.61
C PHE A 45 -24.26 34.00 21.76
N VAL A 46 -24.21 35.03 20.90
CA VAL A 46 -23.24 36.13 21.01
C VAL A 46 -23.41 36.89 22.33
N LEU A 47 -24.65 37.17 22.75
CA LEU A 47 -24.93 37.85 24.01
C LEU A 47 -24.51 37.00 25.22
N LEU A 48 -24.76 35.68 25.18
CA LEU A 48 -24.33 34.74 26.20
C LEU A 48 -22.81 34.71 26.36
N ASN A 49 -22.08 34.68 25.24
CA ASN A 49 -20.61 34.71 25.24
C ASN A 49 -20.06 36.02 25.83
N LYS A 50 -20.66 37.16 25.45
CA LYS A 50 -20.28 38.48 26.00
C LYS A 50 -20.51 38.55 27.51
N ALA A 51 -21.66 38.06 28.00
CA ALA A 51 -21.98 38.02 29.42
C ALA A 51 -20.98 37.16 30.22
N TYR A 52 -20.65 35.97 29.70
CA TYR A 52 -19.70 35.05 30.34
C TYR A 52 -18.29 35.62 30.41
N ALA A 53 -17.79 36.18 29.30
CA ALA A 53 -16.46 36.80 29.26
C ALA A 53 -16.35 37.95 30.27
N TYR A 54 -17.32 38.86 30.26
CA TYR A 54 -17.33 40.01 31.15
C TYR A 54 -17.37 39.61 32.64
N ILE A 55 -18.23 38.65 33.01
CA ILE A 55 -18.32 38.19 34.40
C ILE A 55 -17.04 37.47 34.85
N CYS A 56 -16.42 36.67 33.97
CA CYS A 56 -15.14 36.03 34.29
C CYS A 56 -14.03 37.05 34.49
N ASP A 57 -13.96 38.09 33.67
CA ASP A 57 -12.96 39.14 33.79
C ASP A 57 -13.17 40.01 35.04
N VAL A 58 -14.42 40.26 35.44
CA VAL A 58 -14.73 40.93 36.71
C VAL A 58 -14.38 40.07 37.92
N LYS A 59 -14.74 38.77 37.93
CA LYS A 59 -14.43 37.85 39.04
C LYS A 59 -12.93 37.55 39.17
N SER A 60 -12.18 37.58 38.06
CA SER A 60 -10.72 37.40 38.06
C SER A 60 -9.94 38.67 38.36
N GLY A 61 -10.61 39.81 38.60
CA GLY A 61 -9.98 41.08 38.94
C GLY A 61 -9.32 41.80 37.77
N LYS A 62 -9.47 41.31 36.53
CA LYS A 62 -8.96 41.97 35.31
C LYS A 62 -9.71 43.25 34.98
N ILE A 63 -10.99 43.32 35.36
CA ILE A 63 -11.85 44.49 35.18
C ILE A 63 -12.47 44.85 36.54
N LYS A 64 -12.25 46.07 37.02
CA LYS A 64 -12.96 46.58 38.22
C LYS A 64 -14.40 46.95 37.84
N PRO A 65 -15.43 46.57 38.63
CA PRO A 65 -16.79 47.05 38.42
C PRO A 65 -16.77 48.59 38.46
N TYR A 66 -17.40 49.23 37.46
CA TYR A 66 -17.40 50.68 37.28
C TYR A 66 -17.48 51.47 38.60
N ALA A 67 -16.37 52.09 39.00
CA ALA A 67 -16.39 53.27 39.86
C ALA A 67 -16.68 54.49 38.98
N GLN A 68 -17.37 55.49 39.54
CA GLN A 68 -17.77 56.74 38.89
C GLN A 68 -16.66 57.36 38.01
N PRO A 69 -17.00 58.05 36.91
CA PRO A 69 -16.03 58.52 35.94
C PRO A 69 -15.07 59.53 36.57
N HIS A 70 -13.81 59.13 36.72
CA HIS A 70 -12.72 60.07 36.90
C HIS A 70 -12.47 60.75 35.55
N LYS A 71 -12.55 62.08 35.49
CA LYS A 71 -12.26 62.86 34.28
C LYS A 71 -10.80 62.56 33.86
N PRO A 72 -10.53 62.12 32.63
CA PRO A 72 -9.16 61.87 32.20
C PRO A 72 -8.42 63.19 32.03
N ASN A 73 -7.20 63.25 32.56
CA ASN A 73 -6.29 64.39 32.38
C ASN A 73 -5.87 64.45 30.90
N PRO A 74 -5.99 65.58 30.17
CA PRO A 74 -5.78 65.63 28.72
C PRO A 74 -4.33 65.58 28.24
N HIS A 75 -3.36 65.50 29.14
CA HIS A 75 -1.95 65.58 28.78
C HIS A 75 -1.23 64.31 29.19
N GLN A 76 -0.62 63.63 28.21
CA GLN A 76 0.19 62.40 28.29
C GLN A 76 -0.54 61.07 27.99
N ASN A 77 -0.95 60.84 26.74
CA ASN A 77 -0.92 59.47 26.17
C ASN A 77 -1.11 59.35 24.63
N THR A 78 -0.95 60.43 23.86
CA THR A 78 -1.21 60.37 22.41
C THR A 78 -0.09 59.68 21.62
N GLN A 79 1.17 59.79 22.04
CA GLN A 79 2.33 59.23 21.32
C GLN A 79 2.48 57.70 21.51
N THR A 80 2.14 57.19 22.68
CA THR A 80 2.25 55.77 23.05
C THR A 80 1.21 54.89 22.35
N HIS A 81 0.02 55.42 22.08
CA HIS A 81 -1.02 54.70 21.34
C HIS A 81 -0.77 54.66 19.83
N THR A 82 -0.20 55.72 19.23
CA THR A 82 0.15 55.72 17.79
C THR A 82 1.32 54.79 17.50
N TYR A 83 2.41 54.84 18.29
CA TYR A 83 3.56 53.94 18.12
C TYR A 83 3.19 52.46 18.24
N ARG A 84 2.33 52.10 19.20
CA ARG A 84 1.91 50.69 19.38
C ARG A 84 0.98 50.22 18.27
N ALA A 85 0.11 51.09 17.77
CA ALA A 85 -0.76 50.79 16.64
C ALA A 85 0.03 50.60 15.34
N GLU A 86 1.00 51.48 15.06
CA GLU A 86 1.90 51.40 13.90
C GLU A 86 2.82 50.17 13.93
N HIS A 87 3.41 49.85 15.09
CA HIS A 87 4.21 48.63 15.22
C HIS A 87 3.37 47.36 15.04
N SER A 88 2.12 47.35 15.53
CA SER A 88 1.22 46.21 15.36
C SER A 88 0.77 46.03 13.90
N SER A 89 0.48 47.13 13.19
CA SER A 89 0.11 47.08 11.77
C SER A 89 1.29 46.67 10.89
N GLN A 90 2.51 47.14 11.19
CA GLN A 90 3.74 46.69 10.51
C GLN A 90 4.02 45.20 10.72
N GLN A 91 3.90 44.69 11.95
CA GLN A 91 4.06 43.25 12.21
C GLN A 91 3.01 42.42 11.47
N GLN A 92 1.77 42.91 11.43
CA GLN A 92 0.68 42.22 10.73
C GLN A 92 0.89 42.19 9.21
N TRP A 93 1.42 43.27 8.64
CA TRP A 93 1.83 43.34 7.23
C TRP A 93 2.99 42.37 6.92
N GLN A 94 4.04 42.36 7.75
CA GLN A 94 5.17 41.44 7.59
C GLN A 94 4.76 39.96 7.70
N ASN A 95 3.87 39.64 8.63
CA ASN A 95 3.33 38.28 8.78
C ASN A 95 2.46 37.87 7.57
N SER A 96 1.69 38.81 7.01
CA SER A 96 0.91 38.60 5.78
C SER A 96 1.81 38.35 4.57
N GLU A 97 2.87 39.14 4.40
CA GLU A 97 3.86 38.95 3.33
C GLU A 97 4.57 37.60 3.42
N ARG A 98 5.00 37.19 4.63
CA ARG A 98 5.60 35.86 4.86
C ARG A 98 4.62 34.72 4.56
N ALA A 99 3.35 34.88 4.93
CA ALA A 99 2.32 33.88 4.64
C ALA A 99 2.07 33.73 3.12
N LYS A 100 2.04 34.85 2.38
CA LYS A 100 1.95 34.84 0.90
C LYS A 100 3.17 34.19 0.27
N ALA A 101 4.38 34.51 0.75
CA ALA A 101 5.62 33.92 0.25
C ALA A 101 5.66 32.40 0.50
N TYR A 102 5.24 31.96 1.69
CA TYR A 102 5.11 30.53 2.02
C TYR A 102 4.10 29.82 1.11
N ALA A 103 2.91 30.42 0.91
CA ALA A 103 1.90 29.86 0.01
C ALA A 103 2.40 29.75 -1.45
N LYS A 104 3.13 30.77 -1.93
CA LYS A 104 3.74 30.76 -3.27
C LYS A 104 4.82 29.70 -3.41
N ALA A 105 5.67 29.52 -2.40
CA ALA A 105 6.70 28.49 -2.37
C ALA A 105 6.09 27.08 -2.33
N LYS A 106 5.04 26.89 -1.53
CA LYS A 106 4.29 25.63 -1.46
C LYS A 106 3.67 25.28 -2.81
N TYR A 107 2.98 26.23 -3.45
CA TYR A 107 2.42 26.04 -4.78
C TYR A 107 3.49 25.72 -5.85
N ALA A 108 4.64 26.42 -5.81
CA ALA A 108 5.74 26.14 -6.73
C ALA A 108 6.36 24.75 -6.52
N LYS A 109 6.46 24.29 -5.27
CA LYS A 109 6.91 22.93 -4.93
C LYS A 109 5.92 21.88 -5.44
N GLU A 110 4.63 22.03 -5.14
CA GLU A 110 3.57 21.14 -5.61
C GLU A 110 3.53 21.07 -7.15
N LYS A 111 3.70 22.21 -7.83
CA LYS A 111 3.77 22.27 -9.30
C LYS A 111 4.99 21.52 -9.85
N ARG A 112 6.18 21.70 -9.26
CA ARG A 112 7.40 20.97 -9.67
C ARG A 112 7.27 19.47 -9.44
N GLU A 113 6.68 19.05 -8.32
CA GLU A 113 6.42 17.64 -8.02
C GLU A 113 5.40 17.04 -9.01
N ALA A 114 4.36 17.80 -9.37
CA ALA A 114 3.40 17.38 -10.40
C ALA A 114 4.03 17.26 -11.79
N GLU A 115 4.89 18.21 -12.18
CA GLU A 115 5.62 18.17 -13.46
C GLU A 115 6.63 17.01 -13.51
N ALA A 116 7.36 16.77 -12.42
CA ALA A 116 8.27 15.64 -12.29
C ALA A 116 7.52 14.30 -12.35
N SER A 117 6.39 14.18 -11.65
CA SER A 117 5.51 13.01 -11.74
C SER A 117 4.95 12.82 -13.15
N ALA A 118 4.65 13.89 -13.87
CA ALA A 118 4.14 13.83 -15.24
C ALA A 118 5.23 13.40 -16.24
N GLN A 119 6.48 13.88 -16.05
CA GLN A 119 7.63 13.41 -16.83
C GLN A 119 7.93 11.94 -16.55
N PHE A 120 7.95 11.53 -15.27
CA PHE A 120 8.12 10.13 -14.88
C PHE A 120 7.05 9.24 -15.53
N ASP A 121 5.77 9.64 -15.45
CA ASP A 121 4.66 8.94 -16.13
C ASP A 121 4.84 8.85 -17.66
N LYS A 122 5.41 9.88 -18.29
CA LYS A 122 5.67 9.89 -19.74
C LYS A 122 6.74 8.88 -20.12
N TYR A 123 7.87 8.86 -19.41
CA TYR A 123 8.95 7.91 -19.68
C TYR A 123 8.56 6.48 -19.34
N LEU A 124 7.80 6.28 -18.26
CA LEU A 124 7.25 4.98 -17.88
C LEU A 124 6.27 4.44 -18.94
N GLY A 125 5.47 5.32 -19.55
CA GLY A 125 4.61 4.99 -20.69
C GLY A 125 5.37 4.62 -21.97
N ILE A 126 6.50 5.28 -22.27
CA ILE A 126 7.36 4.91 -23.41
C ILE A 126 8.02 3.55 -23.17
N GLY A 127 8.59 3.34 -21.97
CA GLY A 127 9.15 2.05 -21.58
C GLY A 127 8.12 0.92 -21.66
N PHE A 128 6.86 1.20 -21.32
CA PHE A 128 5.75 0.26 -21.48
C PHE A 128 5.51 -0.14 -22.93
N ILE A 129 5.47 0.80 -23.87
CA ILE A 129 5.26 0.49 -25.30
C ILE A 129 6.38 -0.40 -25.83
N ILE A 130 7.64 -0.09 -25.48
CA ILE A 130 8.82 -0.87 -25.86
C ILE A 130 8.72 -2.29 -25.27
N TRP A 131 8.33 -2.40 -24.00
CA TRP A 131 8.21 -3.68 -23.32
C TRP A 131 7.03 -4.51 -23.83
N VAL A 132 5.87 -3.91 -24.13
CA VAL A 132 4.73 -4.59 -24.78
C VAL A 132 5.15 -5.15 -26.13
N ALA A 133 5.86 -4.35 -26.94
CA ALA A 133 6.38 -4.80 -28.23
C ALA A 133 7.35 -5.99 -28.05
N TYR A 134 8.27 -5.90 -27.10
CA TYR A 134 9.20 -7.00 -26.77
C TYR A 134 8.47 -8.28 -26.31
N THR A 135 7.45 -8.14 -25.45
CA THR A 135 6.69 -9.28 -24.93
C THR A 135 5.82 -9.91 -26.01
N ALA A 136 5.20 -9.10 -26.88
CA ALA A 136 4.43 -9.56 -28.02
C ALA A 136 5.30 -10.30 -29.04
N ILE A 137 6.50 -9.78 -29.34
CA ILE A 137 7.50 -10.47 -30.16
C ILE A 137 7.85 -11.81 -29.51
N LYS A 138 8.17 -11.84 -28.21
CA LYS A 138 8.50 -13.10 -27.52
C LYS A 138 7.36 -14.12 -27.55
N LEU A 139 6.11 -13.71 -27.40
CA LEU A 139 4.94 -14.60 -27.48
C LEU A 139 4.70 -15.19 -28.87
N ILE A 140 5.15 -14.51 -29.94
CA ILE A 140 5.07 -15.02 -31.31
C ILE A 140 6.15 -16.08 -31.57
N PHE A 141 7.36 -15.87 -31.02
CA PHE A 141 8.52 -16.70 -31.32
C PHE A 141 8.82 -17.81 -30.29
N TYR A 142 8.28 -17.73 -29.08
CA TYR A 142 8.57 -18.68 -27.99
C TYR A 142 7.27 -19.14 -27.30
N PRO A 143 7.16 -20.43 -26.92
CA PRO A 143 5.99 -20.96 -26.20
C PRO A 143 5.79 -20.28 -24.83
N LEU A 144 4.56 -20.35 -24.29
CA LEU A 144 4.20 -19.73 -23.01
C LEU A 144 5.10 -20.24 -21.86
N SER A 145 6.08 -19.43 -21.45
CA SER A 145 6.91 -19.67 -20.27
C SER A 145 6.43 -18.82 -19.07
N SER A 146 6.98 -19.10 -17.88
CA SER A 146 6.66 -18.37 -16.64
C SER A 146 6.89 -16.85 -16.73
N SER A 147 7.82 -16.38 -17.57
CA SER A 147 8.01 -14.94 -17.85
C SER A 147 6.84 -14.31 -18.61
N ASN A 148 6.14 -15.07 -19.46
CA ASN A 148 5.00 -14.57 -20.24
C ASN A 148 3.77 -14.34 -19.35
N VAL A 149 3.63 -15.16 -18.31
CA VAL A 149 2.59 -15.02 -17.28
C VAL A 149 2.82 -13.74 -16.45
N PHE A 150 4.05 -13.46 -16.04
CA PHE A 150 4.42 -12.19 -15.39
C PHE A 150 4.13 -10.99 -16.30
N GLY A 151 4.35 -11.15 -17.61
CA GLY A 151 4.03 -10.13 -18.60
C GLY A 151 2.54 -9.79 -18.64
N ILE A 152 1.67 -10.79 -18.68
CA ILE A 152 0.21 -10.59 -18.63
C ILE A 152 -0.21 -9.89 -17.33
N PHE A 153 0.40 -10.26 -16.19
CA PHE A 153 0.10 -9.64 -14.90
C PHE A 153 0.55 -8.17 -14.80
N LEU A 154 1.72 -7.84 -15.35
CA LEU A 154 2.21 -6.45 -15.41
C LEU A 154 1.34 -5.60 -16.35
N LEU A 155 0.88 -6.16 -17.48
CA LEU A 155 -0.08 -5.50 -18.39
C LEU A 155 -1.39 -5.15 -17.67
N ILE A 156 -1.94 -6.06 -16.87
CA ILE A 156 -3.17 -5.83 -16.08
C ILE A 156 -2.94 -4.74 -15.02
N PHE A 157 -1.83 -4.79 -14.28
CA PHE A 157 -1.48 -3.80 -13.25
C PHE A 157 -1.28 -2.39 -13.84
N ILE A 158 -0.60 -2.29 -14.99
CA ILE A 158 -0.34 -1.01 -15.66
C ILE A 158 -1.62 -0.47 -16.33
N ALA A 159 -2.45 -1.34 -16.94
CA ALA A 159 -3.77 -0.96 -17.44
C ALA A 159 -4.65 -0.38 -16.32
N TYR A 160 -4.56 -0.93 -15.10
CA TYR A 160 -5.18 -0.37 -13.92
C TYR A 160 -4.62 1.02 -13.55
N ARG A 161 -3.29 1.17 -13.52
CA ARG A 161 -2.60 2.43 -13.14
C ARG A 161 -2.88 3.59 -14.11
N TYR A 162 -2.98 3.31 -15.41
CA TYR A 162 -3.20 4.30 -16.47
C TYR A 162 -4.65 4.36 -16.99
N ARG A 163 -5.58 3.71 -16.28
CA ARG A 163 -7.01 3.61 -16.64
C ARG A 163 -7.64 4.91 -17.14
N ASN A 164 -7.35 6.04 -16.50
CA ASN A 164 -7.97 7.32 -16.84
C ASN A 164 -7.43 7.93 -18.14
N LYS A 165 -6.15 7.67 -18.49
CA LYS A 165 -5.56 8.10 -19.78
C LYS A 165 -6.02 7.19 -20.90
N LEU A 166 -6.08 5.87 -20.66
CA LEU A 166 -6.57 4.88 -21.62
C LEU A 166 -8.04 5.12 -22.00
N LYS A 167 -8.90 5.46 -21.03
CA LYS A 167 -10.31 5.87 -21.30
C LYS A 167 -10.41 7.03 -22.29
N LYS A 168 -9.53 8.05 -22.17
CA LYS A 168 -9.54 9.21 -23.07
C LYS A 168 -9.10 8.85 -24.49
N ILE A 169 -8.10 7.97 -24.61
CA ILE A 169 -7.61 7.47 -25.91
C ILE A 169 -8.67 6.59 -26.58
N ALA A 170 -9.28 5.65 -25.84
CA ALA A 170 -10.35 4.79 -26.36
C ALA A 170 -11.59 5.57 -26.81
N ALA A 171 -11.96 6.63 -26.08
CA ALA A 171 -13.04 7.54 -26.47
C ALA A 171 -12.70 8.33 -27.76
N ALA A 172 -11.43 8.71 -27.95
CA ALA A 172 -10.98 9.37 -29.17
C ALA A 172 -10.91 8.42 -30.39
N SER A 173 -10.78 7.11 -30.15
CA SER A 173 -10.72 6.06 -31.19
C SER A 173 -12.09 5.46 -31.56
N GLY A 174 -13.20 6.02 -31.09
CA GLY A 174 -14.56 5.61 -31.50
C GLY A 174 -15.10 4.33 -30.82
N PHE A 175 -14.39 3.76 -29.84
CA PHE A 175 -14.89 2.62 -29.06
C PHE A 175 -15.85 3.10 -27.96
N THR A 176 -17.13 3.29 -28.28
CA THR A 176 -18.14 3.84 -27.35
C THR A 176 -18.70 2.82 -26.35
N ASN A 177 -18.65 1.53 -26.67
CA ASN A 177 -19.19 0.46 -25.84
C ASN A 177 -18.17 -0.11 -24.82
N ILE A 178 -16.96 0.42 -24.80
CA ILE A 178 -15.91 0.03 -23.84
C ILE A 178 -16.31 0.38 -22.41
N ASN A 179 -17.15 1.39 -22.19
CA ASN A 179 -17.50 1.86 -20.85
C ASN A 179 -18.16 0.77 -19.99
N SER A 180 -19.05 -0.05 -20.55
CA SER A 180 -19.76 -1.10 -19.79
C SER A 180 -18.86 -2.26 -19.42
N ILE A 181 -18.12 -2.81 -20.40
CA ILE A 181 -17.16 -3.91 -20.20
C ILE A 181 -16.04 -3.47 -19.25
N TRP A 182 -15.54 -2.24 -19.42
CA TRP A 182 -14.48 -1.68 -18.60
C TRP A 182 -14.93 -1.38 -17.17
N GLU A 183 -16.14 -0.86 -16.97
CA GLU A 183 -16.68 -0.63 -15.63
C GLU A 183 -16.92 -1.94 -14.90
N ILE A 184 -17.43 -2.97 -15.59
CA ILE A 184 -17.57 -4.32 -15.03
C ILE A 184 -16.19 -4.86 -14.65
N ALA A 185 -15.20 -4.81 -15.55
CA ALA A 185 -13.85 -5.29 -15.28
C ALA A 185 -13.19 -4.57 -14.09
N VAL A 186 -13.26 -3.24 -14.04
CA VAL A 186 -12.69 -2.45 -12.94
C VAL A 186 -13.44 -2.70 -11.63
N LYS A 187 -14.76 -2.83 -11.66
CA LYS A 187 -15.56 -3.14 -10.47
C LYS A 187 -15.23 -4.53 -9.93
N THR A 188 -15.07 -5.52 -10.82
CA THR A 188 -14.65 -6.88 -10.50
C THR A 188 -13.24 -6.91 -9.91
N ILE A 189 -12.27 -6.23 -10.52
CA ILE A 189 -10.87 -6.18 -10.04
C ILE A 189 -10.76 -5.52 -8.67
N ASN A 190 -11.56 -4.50 -8.39
CA ASN A 190 -11.59 -3.83 -7.08
C ASN A 190 -12.39 -4.59 -6.01
N THR A 191 -12.96 -5.76 -6.33
CA THR A 191 -13.60 -6.58 -5.28
C THR A 191 -12.55 -7.25 -4.40
N PRO A 192 -12.80 -7.37 -3.08
CA PRO A 192 -11.89 -8.07 -2.17
C PRO A 192 -11.73 -9.55 -2.55
N PHE A 193 -12.79 -10.16 -3.10
CA PHE A 193 -12.77 -11.54 -3.58
C PHE A 193 -11.78 -11.73 -4.73
N PHE A 194 -11.81 -10.85 -5.74
CA PHE A 194 -10.87 -10.95 -6.87
C PHE A 194 -9.43 -10.79 -6.42
N SER A 195 -9.13 -9.80 -5.56
CA SER A 195 -7.76 -9.59 -5.06
C SER A 195 -7.26 -10.77 -4.22
N MET A 196 -8.12 -11.41 -3.44
CA MET A 196 -7.80 -12.63 -2.70
C MET A 196 -7.52 -13.81 -3.64
N ALA A 197 -8.43 -14.09 -4.57
CA ALA A 197 -8.27 -15.17 -5.55
C ALA A 197 -7.01 -14.98 -6.41
N PHE A 198 -6.77 -13.74 -6.84
CA PHE A 198 -5.57 -13.35 -7.57
C PHE A 198 -4.29 -13.59 -6.76
N SER A 199 -4.26 -13.16 -5.50
CA SER A 199 -3.07 -13.30 -4.65
C SER A 199 -2.77 -14.76 -4.34
N LEU A 200 -3.82 -15.57 -4.13
CA LEU A 200 -3.69 -17.01 -3.94
C LEU A 200 -3.13 -17.68 -5.20
N LEU A 201 -3.73 -17.41 -6.37
CA LEU A 201 -3.29 -17.98 -7.64
C LEU A 201 -1.85 -17.56 -7.97
N PHE A 202 -1.52 -16.28 -7.80
CA PHE A 202 -0.16 -15.77 -8.00
C PHE A 202 0.85 -16.45 -7.06
N SER A 203 0.46 -16.70 -5.80
CA SER A 203 1.31 -17.40 -4.84
C SER A 203 1.52 -18.86 -5.21
N ILE A 204 0.47 -19.56 -5.64
CA ILE A 204 0.56 -20.94 -6.13
C ILE A 204 1.49 -21.02 -7.33
N VAL A 205 1.29 -20.16 -8.33
CA VAL A 205 2.14 -20.14 -9.53
C VAL A 205 3.58 -19.83 -9.17
N THR A 206 3.83 -18.81 -8.35
CA THR A 206 5.19 -18.46 -7.90
C THR A 206 5.84 -19.60 -7.12
N PHE A 207 5.07 -20.27 -6.26
CA PHE A 207 5.57 -21.40 -5.49
C PHE A 207 6.08 -22.52 -6.40
N PHE A 208 5.25 -22.98 -7.34
CA PHE A 208 5.61 -24.09 -8.23
C PHE A 208 6.68 -23.72 -9.27
N THR A 209 6.71 -22.48 -9.76
CA THR A 209 7.63 -22.08 -10.84
C THR A 209 8.96 -21.52 -10.34
N ILE A 210 9.02 -20.99 -9.12
CA ILE A 210 10.18 -20.26 -8.60
C ILE A 210 10.60 -20.81 -7.24
N ALA A 211 9.69 -20.87 -6.26
CA ALA A 211 10.07 -21.24 -4.90
C ALA A 211 10.58 -22.69 -4.81
N LEU A 212 9.97 -23.63 -5.55
CA LEU A 212 10.45 -25.01 -5.64
C LEU A 212 11.81 -25.13 -6.33
N ASN A 213 12.10 -24.25 -7.29
CA ASN A 213 13.39 -24.19 -7.98
C ASN A 213 14.45 -23.43 -7.17
N THR A 214 14.09 -22.88 -6.02
CA THR A 214 15.03 -22.26 -5.10
C THR A 214 15.55 -23.32 -4.13
N LEU A 215 16.86 -23.34 -3.87
CA LEU A 215 17.51 -24.31 -2.97
C LEU A 215 17.20 -23.98 -1.49
N ILE A 216 15.92 -24.03 -1.13
CA ILE A 216 15.41 -23.98 0.24
C ILE A 216 14.69 -25.31 0.52
N PRO A 217 14.96 -25.97 1.67
CA PRO A 217 14.29 -27.23 2.01
C PRO A 217 12.77 -27.10 2.00
N LEU A 218 12.07 -28.10 1.45
CA LEU A 218 10.63 -28.01 1.20
C LEU A 218 9.82 -27.64 2.46
N HIS A 219 10.14 -28.24 3.60
CA HIS A 219 9.43 -27.96 4.86
C HIS A 219 9.59 -26.51 5.29
N ILE A 220 10.76 -25.89 5.07
CA ILE A 220 10.99 -24.47 5.35
C ILE A 220 10.17 -23.62 4.39
N THR A 221 10.17 -23.93 3.10
CA THR A 221 9.36 -23.22 2.10
C THR A 221 7.87 -23.30 2.44
N ILE A 222 7.35 -24.47 2.84
CA ILE A 222 5.97 -24.64 3.30
C ILE A 222 5.70 -23.76 4.52
N ILE A 223 6.56 -23.79 5.55
CA ILE A 223 6.39 -22.97 6.76
C ILE A 223 6.37 -21.47 6.40
N ILE A 224 7.27 -21.03 5.52
CA ILE A 224 7.34 -19.64 5.04
C ILE A 224 6.02 -19.25 4.36
N TYR A 225 5.49 -20.07 3.45
CA TYR A 225 4.23 -19.76 2.77
C TYR A 225 3.03 -19.84 3.72
N VAL A 226 2.93 -20.88 4.55
CA VAL A 226 1.85 -21.03 5.54
C VAL A 226 1.83 -19.86 6.52
N SER A 227 3.00 -19.49 7.07
CA SER A 227 3.11 -18.34 7.98
C SER A 227 2.77 -17.03 7.29
N ALA A 228 3.11 -16.88 5.99
CA ALA A 228 2.76 -15.70 5.23
C ALA A 228 1.25 -15.48 5.10
N PHE A 229 0.44 -16.55 5.09
CA PHE A 229 -1.02 -16.45 5.10
C PHE A 229 -1.62 -16.37 6.51
N LEU A 230 -1.10 -17.15 7.47
CA LEU A 230 -1.67 -17.24 8.82
C LEU A 230 -1.36 -16.03 9.70
N LEU A 231 -0.12 -15.53 9.70
CA LEU A 231 0.30 -14.44 10.60
C LEU A 231 -0.51 -13.15 10.38
N PRO A 232 -0.77 -12.71 9.13
CA PRO A 232 -1.56 -11.50 8.93
C PRO A 232 -3.03 -11.68 9.31
N MET A 233 -3.58 -12.90 9.23
CA MET A 233 -4.94 -13.20 9.70
C MET A 233 -5.01 -13.12 11.23
N ALA A 234 -4.09 -13.79 11.92
CA ALA A 234 -4.00 -13.74 13.38
C ALA A 234 -3.77 -12.30 13.90
N PHE A 235 -2.92 -11.52 13.23
CA PHE A 235 -2.67 -10.12 13.59
C PHE A 235 -3.90 -9.21 13.38
N ALA A 236 -4.70 -9.46 12.34
CA ALA A 236 -5.93 -8.71 12.10
C ALA A 236 -6.96 -8.96 13.21
N GLU A 237 -7.07 -10.19 13.69
CA GLU A 237 -7.95 -10.59 14.79
C GLU A 237 -7.54 -9.94 16.12
N LEU A 238 -6.24 -9.95 16.44
CA LEU A 238 -5.70 -9.35 17.66
C LEU A 238 -5.85 -7.82 17.73
N THR A 239 -5.82 -7.12 16.59
CA THR A 239 -5.87 -5.65 16.54
C THR A 239 -7.28 -5.06 16.47
N GLY A 240 -8.33 -5.90 16.41
CA GLY A 240 -9.73 -5.46 16.36
C GLY A 240 -10.10 -4.59 15.15
N LYS A 241 -9.24 -4.51 14.13
CA LYS A 241 -9.43 -3.66 12.95
C LYS A 241 -10.12 -4.44 11.82
N SER A 242 -11.33 -4.00 11.51
CA SER A 242 -12.31 -4.48 10.51
C SER A 242 -11.81 -4.80 9.08
N LYS A 243 -12.66 -5.53 8.32
CA LYS A 243 -12.66 -6.00 6.91
C LYS A 243 -11.68 -5.38 5.89
N ASN A 244 -11.30 -4.11 6.01
CA ASN A 244 -10.26 -3.50 5.16
C ASN A 244 -8.84 -4.05 5.43
N ASN A 245 -8.63 -4.73 6.56
CA ASN A 245 -7.34 -5.37 6.88
C ASN A 245 -7.13 -6.71 6.18
N ILE A 246 -8.18 -7.44 5.78
CA ILE A 246 -8.04 -8.73 5.08
C ILE A 246 -7.31 -8.55 3.75
N LEU A 247 -7.57 -7.46 3.02
CA LEU A 247 -6.82 -7.10 1.81
C LEU A 247 -5.34 -6.82 2.09
N ARG A 248 -5.01 -6.23 3.26
CA ARG A 248 -3.62 -6.03 3.69
C ARG A 248 -2.93 -7.33 4.08
N SER A 249 -3.68 -8.34 4.52
CA SER A 249 -3.16 -9.67 4.80
C SER A 249 -2.54 -10.34 3.58
N PHE A 250 -2.94 -9.98 2.35
CA PHE A 250 -2.35 -10.50 1.11
C PHE A 250 -1.11 -9.75 0.64
N ILE A 251 -0.84 -8.56 1.16
CA ILE A 251 0.39 -7.81 0.84
C ILE A 251 1.61 -8.62 1.29
N PHE A 252 1.51 -9.34 2.41
CA PHE A 252 2.62 -10.09 2.97
C PHE A 252 3.01 -11.32 2.11
N PRO A 253 2.09 -12.23 1.71
CA PRO A 253 2.37 -13.26 0.71
C PRO A 253 2.91 -12.70 -0.61
N LEU A 254 2.33 -11.60 -1.11
CA LEU A 254 2.81 -10.96 -2.35
C LEU A 254 4.23 -10.42 -2.21
N SER A 255 4.57 -9.83 -1.06
CA SER A 255 5.92 -9.33 -0.77
C SER A 255 6.93 -10.47 -0.67
N LEU A 256 6.54 -11.59 -0.06
CA LEU A 256 7.36 -12.79 0.00
C LEU A 256 7.61 -13.37 -1.40
N ASN A 257 6.56 -13.51 -2.22
CA ASN A 257 6.69 -13.94 -3.61
C ASN A 257 7.63 -13.01 -4.39
N LEU A 258 7.57 -11.70 -4.14
CA LEU A 258 8.45 -10.72 -4.75
C LEU A 258 9.93 -10.97 -4.39
N LEU A 259 10.23 -11.40 -3.16
CA LEU A 259 11.60 -11.76 -2.76
C LEU A 259 12.11 -12.97 -3.56
N PHE A 260 11.30 -14.03 -3.69
CA PHE A 260 11.65 -15.18 -4.51
C PHE A 260 11.85 -14.81 -5.99
N LEU A 261 10.95 -13.98 -6.53
CA LEU A 261 11.06 -13.46 -7.89
C LEU A 261 12.34 -12.66 -8.10
N ILE A 262 12.68 -11.75 -7.18
CA ILE A 262 13.92 -10.97 -7.26
C ILE A 262 15.13 -11.91 -7.19
N ASN A 263 15.15 -12.86 -6.24
CA ASN A 263 16.25 -13.80 -6.11
C ASN A 263 16.47 -14.61 -7.41
N TYR A 264 15.39 -15.07 -8.05
CA TYR A 264 15.44 -15.86 -9.27
C TYR A 264 15.76 -15.08 -10.55
N ASN A 265 15.24 -13.84 -10.67
CA ASN A 265 15.45 -13.05 -11.89
C ASN A 265 16.79 -12.32 -11.89
N PHE A 266 17.33 -11.99 -10.71
CA PHE A 266 18.62 -11.32 -10.56
C PHE A 266 19.72 -12.26 -10.05
N SER A 267 19.52 -13.58 -10.18
CA SER A 267 20.60 -14.55 -9.96
C SER A 267 21.68 -14.43 -11.03
N SER A 268 22.90 -14.83 -10.69
CA SER A 268 24.07 -14.70 -11.55
C SER A 268 25.06 -15.85 -11.30
N ASN A 269 26.21 -15.84 -11.98
CA ASN A 269 27.26 -16.87 -11.84
C ASN A 269 26.74 -18.29 -12.13
N PRO A 270 26.42 -18.62 -13.39
CA PRO A 270 25.93 -19.95 -13.73
C PRO A 270 26.99 -21.02 -13.45
N ALA A 271 26.60 -22.04 -12.70
CA ALA A 271 27.36 -23.24 -12.41
C ALA A 271 26.57 -24.46 -12.93
N ILE A 272 27.23 -25.32 -13.69
CA ILE A 272 26.64 -26.56 -14.19
C ILE A 272 27.13 -27.70 -13.29
N GLU A 273 26.19 -28.39 -12.66
CA GLU A 273 26.47 -29.59 -11.87
C GLU A 273 25.84 -30.80 -12.56
N GLN A 274 26.55 -31.92 -12.61
CA GLN A 274 26.10 -33.14 -13.28
C GLN A 274 25.99 -34.29 -12.30
N TYR A 275 24.91 -35.06 -12.41
CA TYR A 275 24.65 -36.20 -11.53
C TYR A 275 24.13 -37.38 -12.33
N ASP A 276 24.56 -38.58 -11.95
CA ASP A 276 23.83 -39.79 -12.33
C ASP A 276 22.48 -39.78 -11.60
N PHE A 277 21.43 -40.24 -12.26
CA PHE A 277 20.10 -40.32 -11.67
C PHE A 277 19.46 -41.69 -11.85
N TYR A 278 18.58 -42.03 -10.92
CA TYR A 278 17.73 -43.22 -11.03
C TYR A 278 16.32 -42.93 -10.51
N PHE A 279 15.34 -43.66 -11.05
CA PHE A 279 13.96 -43.57 -10.60
C PHE A 279 13.74 -44.36 -9.30
N ASP A 280 12.82 -43.88 -8.45
CA ASP A 280 12.30 -44.76 -7.41
C ASP A 280 11.58 -45.93 -8.07
N THR A 281 11.85 -47.14 -7.60
CA THR A 281 11.05 -48.30 -7.98
C THR A 281 10.06 -48.55 -6.87
N GLU A 282 8.96 -47.78 -6.86
CA GLU A 282 7.84 -48.14 -5.99
C GLU A 282 7.33 -49.52 -6.42
N LYS A 283 7.53 -50.52 -5.55
CA LYS A 283 6.95 -51.86 -5.72
C LYS A 283 5.44 -51.78 -5.54
N ALA A 284 4.72 -51.47 -6.61
CA ALA A 284 3.26 -51.54 -6.62
C ALA A 284 2.81 -53.00 -6.84
N ALA A 285 2.53 -53.73 -5.77
CA ALA A 285 1.97 -55.07 -5.84
C ALA A 285 0.46 -55.00 -6.12
N SER A 286 0.03 -55.38 -7.33
CA SER A 286 -1.37 -55.67 -7.63
C SER A 286 -1.44 -56.96 -8.45
N TYR A 287 -2.20 -57.95 -7.96
CA TYR A 287 -2.39 -59.25 -8.60
C TYR A 287 -1.10 -60.04 -8.95
N GLY A 288 -0.09 -60.01 -8.09
CA GLY A 288 1.10 -60.88 -8.23
C GLY A 288 2.01 -60.56 -9.42
N GLN A 289 1.81 -59.41 -10.08
CA GLN A 289 2.69 -58.87 -11.10
C GLN A 289 3.44 -57.67 -10.52
N GLU A 290 4.78 -57.70 -10.55
CA GLU A 290 5.61 -56.55 -10.20
C GLU A 290 5.59 -55.57 -11.39
N TYR A 291 4.99 -54.40 -11.19
CA TYR A 291 5.09 -53.30 -12.14
C TYR A 291 5.99 -52.22 -11.56
N HIS A 292 7.08 -51.91 -12.26
CA HIS A 292 7.84 -50.70 -12.00
C HIS A 292 7.05 -49.53 -12.57
N ARG A 293 6.61 -48.60 -11.72
CA ARG A 293 6.11 -47.31 -12.19
C ARG A 293 7.23 -46.31 -12.07
N GLU A 294 7.58 -45.71 -13.20
CA GLU A 294 8.45 -44.53 -13.21
C GLU A 294 7.75 -43.43 -12.41
N THR A 295 8.36 -43.03 -11.30
CA THR A 295 7.88 -41.92 -10.50
C THR A 295 8.31 -40.59 -11.12
N SER A 296 7.52 -39.52 -10.95
CA SER A 296 7.96 -38.16 -11.30
C SER A 296 9.15 -37.66 -10.47
N PHE A 297 9.69 -38.48 -9.58
CA PHE A 297 10.85 -38.19 -8.77
C PHE A 297 12.08 -38.96 -9.25
N ILE A 298 13.22 -38.27 -9.28
CA ILE A 298 14.54 -38.88 -9.48
C ILE A 298 15.40 -38.70 -8.23
N TYR A 299 16.28 -39.67 -7.99
CA TYR A 299 17.33 -39.55 -6.99
C TYR A 299 18.66 -39.30 -7.68
N LEU A 300 19.43 -38.37 -7.14
CA LEU A 300 20.73 -38.01 -7.64
C LEU A 300 21.81 -38.76 -6.85
N GLU A 301 22.91 -39.09 -7.53
CA GLU A 301 24.07 -39.73 -6.91
C GLU A 301 24.50 -39.03 -5.61
N GLY A 302 24.89 -39.82 -4.61
CA GLY A 302 25.34 -39.30 -3.31
C GLY A 302 24.23 -38.62 -2.49
N ASN A 303 22.96 -38.84 -2.82
CA ASN A 303 21.81 -38.14 -2.23
C ASN A 303 21.88 -36.62 -2.43
N ALA A 304 22.46 -36.18 -3.56
CA ALA A 304 22.50 -34.77 -3.89
C ALA A 304 21.08 -34.21 -3.93
N TYR A 305 20.91 -33.05 -3.30
CA TYR A 305 19.66 -32.33 -3.23
C TYR A 305 18.45 -33.06 -2.61
N ASP A 306 18.67 -34.06 -1.75
CA ASP A 306 17.57 -34.83 -1.13
C ASP A 306 16.53 -33.96 -0.40
N ASN A 307 16.94 -32.86 0.24
CA ASN A 307 15.98 -31.96 0.91
C ASN A 307 15.24 -30.98 -0.04
N PHE A 308 15.59 -30.96 -1.33
CA PHE A 308 15.13 -29.96 -2.31
C PHE A 308 14.28 -30.62 -3.40
N ILE A 309 13.03 -30.91 -3.05
CA ILE A 309 12.07 -31.64 -3.89
C ILE A 309 11.90 -31.05 -5.29
N GLY A 310 11.97 -29.72 -5.48
CA GLY A 310 11.78 -29.12 -6.80
C GLY A 310 12.84 -29.53 -7.83
N ILE A 311 14.08 -29.76 -7.40
CA ILE A 311 15.18 -30.23 -8.27
C ILE A 311 14.99 -31.69 -8.67
N ARG A 312 14.20 -32.45 -7.91
CA ARG A 312 13.98 -33.89 -8.12
C ARG A 312 12.67 -34.21 -8.82
N LEU A 313 11.78 -33.23 -9.00
CA LEU A 313 10.44 -33.41 -9.55
C LEU A 313 10.44 -33.12 -11.06
N PHE A 314 10.19 -34.15 -11.87
CA PHE A 314 10.15 -34.08 -13.32
C PHE A 314 8.87 -34.71 -13.87
N SER A 315 8.13 -33.95 -14.67
CA SER A 315 6.88 -34.42 -15.28
C SER A 315 7.03 -34.84 -16.75
N ASP A 316 8.15 -34.50 -17.39
CA ASP A 316 8.41 -34.83 -18.80
C ASP A 316 9.34 -36.05 -18.94
N PHE A 317 8.74 -37.23 -18.89
CA PHE A 317 9.46 -38.50 -18.97
C PHE A 317 10.17 -38.73 -20.31
N ASN A 318 9.73 -38.07 -21.39
CA ASN A 318 10.34 -38.25 -22.70
C ASN A 318 11.77 -37.68 -22.76
N GLN A 319 12.04 -36.60 -22.01
CA GLN A 319 13.39 -36.03 -21.94
C GLN A 319 14.37 -36.95 -21.20
N MET A 320 13.86 -37.74 -20.24
CA MET A 320 14.65 -38.67 -19.45
C MET A 320 14.83 -40.04 -20.13
N ALA A 321 13.99 -40.37 -21.11
CA ALA A 321 13.95 -41.69 -21.72
C ALA A 321 15.29 -42.07 -22.35
N GLY A 322 15.89 -43.15 -21.84
CA GLY A 322 17.18 -43.65 -22.32
C GLY A 322 18.38 -42.78 -21.96
N LYS A 323 18.23 -41.81 -21.04
CA LYS A 323 19.31 -40.97 -20.50
C LYS A 323 19.76 -41.47 -19.13
N GLN A 324 21.01 -41.20 -18.75
CA GLN A 324 21.61 -41.66 -17.48
C GLN A 324 22.05 -40.52 -16.56
N LYS A 325 22.36 -39.35 -17.13
CA LYS A 325 22.84 -38.18 -16.40
C LYS A 325 21.87 -37.01 -16.55
N VAL A 326 21.86 -36.16 -15.54
CA VAL A 326 21.20 -34.85 -15.56
C VAL A 326 22.23 -33.76 -15.32
N ALA A 327 22.22 -32.74 -16.17
CA ALA A 327 22.95 -31.49 -15.98
C ALA A 327 22.00 -30.46 -15.39
N LEU A 328 22.35 -29.88 -14.25
CA LEU A 328 21.59 -28.86 -13.54
C LEU A 328 22.32 -27.52 -13.68
N GLN A 329 21.66 -26.53 -14.26
CA GLN A 329 22.19 -25.16 -14.31
C GLN A 329 21.70 -24.38 -13.10
N LEU A 330 22.62 -24.16 -12.16
CA LEU A 330 22.39 -23.43 -10.93
C LEU A 330 22.97 -22.02 -11.03
N GLU A 331 22.29 -21.03 -10.46
CA GLU A 331 22.80 -19.66 -10.33
C GLU A 331 22.75 -19.21 -8.88
N ASP A 332 23.69 -18.37 -8.49
CA ASP A 332 23.71 -17.72 -7.19
C ASP A 332 22.70 -16.57 -7.17
N GLY A 333 21.65 -16.72 -6.36
CA GLY A 333 20.67 -15.68 -6.13
C GLY A 333 21.20 -14.51 -5.30
N LEU A 334 20.51 -13.36 -5.39
CA LEU A 334 20.89 -12.10 -4.74
C LEU A 334 21.12 -12.22 -3.21
N PHE A 335 20.45 -13.19 -2.56
CA PHE A 335 20.56 -13.43 -1.12
C PHE A 335 21.50 -14.59 -0.76
N GLY A 336 22.33 -15.04 -1.70
CA GLY A 336 23.18 -16.23 -1.54
C GLY A 336 22.40 -17.55 -1.59
N ILE A 337 21.12 -17.49 -1.98
CA ILE A 337 20.26 -18.66 -2.14
C ILE A 337 20.31 -19.07 -3.60
N LYS A 338 20.91 -20.23 -3.88
CA LYS A 338 21.00 -20.79 -5.22
C LYS A 338 19.62 -21.10 -5.80
N VAL A 339 19.51 -21.01 -7.13
CA VAL A 339 18.30 -21.33 -7.89
C VAL A 339 18.64 -22.22 -9.07
N LEU A 340 17.78 -23.21 -9.34
CA LEU A 340 17.79 -24.00 -10.56
C LEU A 340 17.11 -23.22 -11.68
N LYS A 341 17.80 -23.01 -12.79
CA LYS A 341 17.29 -22.26 -13.95
C LYS A 341 16.81 -23.20 -15.04
N GLU A 342 17.66 -24.15 -15.37
CA GLU A 342 17.48 -25.10 -16.47
C GLU A 342 18.08 -26.44 -16.06
N PHE A 343 17.60 -27.50 -16.70
CA PHE A 343 18.16 -28.83 -16.57
C PHE A 343 18.10 -29.52 -17.94
N ASP A 344 19.02 -30.44 -18.18
CA ASP A 344 18.98 -31.30 -19.37
C ASP A 344 19.44 -32.71 -19.05
N PHE A 345 18.85 -33.69 -19.73
CA PHE A 345 19.14 -35.10 -19.55
C PHE A 345 19.95 -35.62 -20.73
N PHE A 346 21.07 -36.29 -20.45
CA PHE A 346 22.02 -36.72 -21.47
C PHE A 346 22.65 -38.07 -21.16
N ASN A 347 23.26 -38.68 -22.18
CA ASN A 347 24.11 -39.85 -22.01
C ASN A 347 25.57 -39.43 -22.06
N PRO A 348 26.45 -40.04 -21.25
CA PRO A 348 27.88 -39.75 -21.28
C PRO A 348 28.53 -40.04 -22.65
N ASP A 349 27.92 -40.91 -23.46
CA ASP A 349 28.41 -41.28 -24.80
C ASP A 349 27.94 -40.31 -25.92
N ASP A 350 27.05 -39.35 -25.62
CA ASP A 350 26.60 -38.35 -26.60
C ASP A 350 27.74 -37.32 -26.84
N LEU A 351 28.40 -37.42 -28.00
CA LEU A 351 29.55 -36.61 -28.45
C LEU A 351 29.34 -35.07 -28.52
N ASN A 352 28.16 -34.56 -28.16
CA ASN A 352 27.78 -33.15 -28.30
C ASN A 352 27.84 -32.34 -27.00
N TYR A 353 28.28 -32.93 -25.88
CA TYR A 353 28.42 -32.24 -24.59
C TYR A 353 29.89 -32.20 -24.14
N PHE A 354 30.69 -31.35 -24.79
CA PHE A 354 32.03 -30.94 -24.33
C PHE A 354 32.26 -29.45 -24.55
#